data_AF-A0A432UJX2-F1
#
_entry.id   AF-A0A432UJX2-F1
#
_cell.length_a   1.000
_cell.length_b   1.000
_cell.length_c   1.000
_cell.angle_alpha   90.00
_cell.angle_beta   90.00
_cell.angle_gamma   90.00
#
_symmetry.space_group_name_H-M   'P 1'
#
loop_
_entity.id
_entity.type
_entity.pdbx_description
1 polymer ?
#
loop_
_entity_poly.entity_id
_entity_poly.type
_entity_poly.pdbx_seq_one_letter_code
_entity_poly.pdbx_strand_id
1 'polypeptide(L)' 'MMKRYRDWMAQALRDLEHAGVSLRAGHYEWACFAAQQAAEKAVAEEAVRKARRIVDYVRGKLPPEGESA' A
#
# COMPACT_ATOMS: atom_id res chain seq x y z
N MET A 1 8.77 -14.12 10.91
CA MET A 1 8.00 -13.77 9.68
C MET A 1 7.91 -12.25 9.59
N MET A 2 8.68 -11.63 8.67
CA MET A 2 8.69 -10.17 8.46
C MET A 2 7.27 -9.65 8.29
N LYS A 3 6.89 -8.57 8.99
CA LYS A 3 5.57 -7.95 8.92
C LYS A 3 5.42 -7.19 7.58
N ARG A 4 5.44 -7.93 6.47
CA ARG A 4 5.54 -7.42 5.10
C ARG A 4 4.52 -6.33 4.78
N TYR A 5 3.33 -6.34 5.39
CA TYR A 5 2.25 -5.39 5.06
C TYR A 5 2.58 -3.92 5.38
N ARG A 6 3.26 -3.62 6.52
CA ARG A 6 3.68 -2.25 6.85
C ARG A 6 4.75 -1.73 5.89
N ASP A 7 5.42 -2.64 5.18
CA ASP A 7 6.51 -2.29 4.26
C ASP A 7 6.00 -1.85 2.88
N TRP A 8 4.76 -2.17 2.48
CA TRP A 8 4.26 -1.86 1.12
C TRP A 8 4.05 -0.36 0.92
N MET A 9 3.46 0.34 1.89
CA MET A 9 3.32 1.81 1.78
C MET A 9 4.67 2.51 1.81
N ALA A 10 5.60 2.05 2.65
CA ALA A 10 6.96 2.59 2.69
C ALA A 10 7.72 2.34 1.37
N GLN A 11 7.50 1.20 0.72
CA GLN A 11 8.03 0.92 -0.63
C GLN A 11 7.36 1.78 -1.69
N ALA A 12 6.04 1.96 -1.63
CA ALA A 12 5.29 2.82 -2.55
C ALA A 12 5.83 4.26 -2.55
N LEU A 13 6.12 4.81 -1.36
CA LEU A 13 6.69 6.15 -1.23
C LEU A 13 8.10 6.25 -1.84
N ARG A 14 8.93 5.22 -1.67
CA ARG A 14 10.27 5.18 -2.29
C ARG A 14 10.20 5.05 -3.81
N ASP A 15 9.25 4.28 -4.33
CA ASP A 15 9.03 4.16 -5.77
C ASP A 15 8.55 5.50 -6.36
N LEU A 16 7.71 6.24 -5.64
CA LEU A 16 7.26 7.58 -6.04
C LEU A 16 8.41 8.59 -6.02
N GLU A 17 9.28 8.54 -5.01
CA GLU A 17 10.48 9.37 -4.94
C GLU A 17 11.41 9.07 -6.12
N HIS A 18 11.61 7.80 -6.46
CA HIS A 18 12.38 7.37 -7.62
C HIS A 18 11.75 7.86 -8.93
N ALA A 19 10.42 7.79 -9.08
CA ALA A 19 9.73 8.35 -10.23
C ALA A 19 10.04 9.84 -10.42
N GLY A 20 10.06 10.60 -9.32
CA GLY A 20 10.44 12.01 -9.30
C GLY A 20 11.90 12.27 -9.69
N VAL A 21 12.83 11.42 -9.25
CA VAL A 21 14.25 11.49 -9.64
C VAL A 21 14.41 11.20 -11.14
N SER A 22 13.80 10.13 -11.64
CA SER A 22 13.86 9.73 -13.05
C SER A 22 13.24 10.79 -13.98
N LEU A 23 12.15 11.42 -13.55
CA LEU A 23 11.54 12.54 -14.28
C LEU A 23 12.53 13.72 -14.41
N ARG A 24 13.19 14.11 -13.31
CA ARG A 24 14.18 15.20 -13.33
C ARG A 24 15.42 14.86 -14.16
N ALA A 25 15.77 13.57 -14.24
CA ALA A 25 16.88 13.09 -15.06
C ALA A 25 16.53 12.92 -16.56
N GLY A 26 15.27 13.10 -16.95
CA GLY A 26 14.80 12.91 -18.33
C GLY A 26 14.60 11.44 -18.75
N HIS A 27 14.62 10.51 -17.79
CA HIS A 27 14.36 9.09 -18.02
C HIS A 27 12.86 8.81 -17.89
N TYR A 28 12.08 9.26 -18.87
CA TYR A 28 10.61 9.27 -18.79
C TYR A 28 10.00 7.88 -18.68
N GLU A 29 10.56 6.89 -19.37
CA GLU A 29 10.14 5.49 -19.28
C GLU A 29 10.33 4.93 -17.87
N TRP A 30 11.44 5.28 -17.22
CA TRP A 30 11.71 4.90 -15.83
C TRP A 30 10.82 5.64 -14.83
N ALA A 31 10.50 6.90 -15.11
CA ALA A 31 9.54 7.65 -14.29
C ALA A 31 8.14 7.00 -14.32
N CYS A 32 7.65 6.61 -15.50
CA CYS A 32 6.38 5.91 -15.66
C CYS A 32 6.37 4.54 -14.97
N PHE A 33 7.45 3.75 -15.15
CA PHE A 33 7.59 2.45 -14.51
C PHE A 33 7.56 2.56 -12.98
N ALA A 34 8.35 3.47 -12.41
CA ALA A 34 8.39 3.67 -10.96
C ALA A 34 7.05 4.20 -10.40
N ALA A 35 6.36 5.09 -11.14
CA ALA A 35 5.04 5.58 -10.75
C ALA A 35 3.97 4.46 -10.71
N GLN A 36 3.97 3.57 -11.70
CA GLN A 36 3.08 2.40 -11.70
C GLN A 36 3.36 1.47 -10.51
N GLN A 37 4.64 1.20 -10.24
CA GLN A 37 5.07 0.40 -9.09
C GLN A 37 4.65 1.00 -7.74
N ALA A 38 4.69 2.33 -7.61
CA ALA A 38 4.22 3.03 -6.42
C ALA A 38 2.71 2.85 -6.21
N ALA A 39 1.92 3.02 -7.27
CA ALA A 39 0.47 2.89 -7.24
C ALA A 39 0.03 1.46 -6.87
N GLU A 40 0.63 0.43 -7.46
CA GLU A 40 0.31 -0.97 -7.17
C GLU A 40 0.51 -1.30 -5.70
N LYS A 41 1.64 -0.85 -5.11
CA LYS A 41 1.95 -1.15 -3.71
C LYS A 41 1.04 -0.42 -2.74
N ALA A 42 0.66 0.82 -3.04
CA ALA A 42 -0.28 1.57 -2.22
C ALA A 42 -1.68 0.91 -2.20
N VAL A 43 -2.17 0.46 -3.36
CA VAL A 43 -3.46 -0.23 -3.48
C VAL A 43 -3.42 -1.59 -2.76
N ALA A 44 -2.32 -2.33 -2.89
CA ALA A 44 -2.14 -3.61 -2.21
C ALA A 44 -2.17 -3.46 -0.67
N GLU A 45 -1.56 -2.42 -0.11
CA GLU A 45 -1.61 -2.15 1.33
C GLU A 45 -3.05 -1.94 1.82
N GLU A 46 -3.81 -1.09 1.13
CA GLU A 46 -5.21 -0.81 1.47
C GLU A 46 -6.09 -2.06 1.34
N ALA A 47 -5.88 -2.87 0.30
CA ALA A 47 -6.59 -4.14 0.11
C ALA A 47 -6.30 -5.13 1.25
N VAL A 48 -5.03 -5.27 1.66
CA VAL A 48 -4.63 -6.11 2.79
C VAL A 48 -5.21 -5.58 4.11
N ARG A 49 -5.25 -4.26 4.30
CA ARG A 49 -5.84 -3.62 5.50
C ARG A 49 -7.34 -3.91 5.61
N LYS A 50 -8.09 -3.79 4.51
CA LYS A 50 -9.52 -4.16 4.44
C LYS A 50 -9.73 -5.65 4.70
N ALA A 51 -8.96 -6.52 4.05
CA ALA A 51 -9.03 -7.96 4.26
C ALA A 51 -8.75 -8.35 5.72
N ARG A 52 -7.79 -7.69 6.38
CA ARG A 52 -7.51 -7.91 7.81
C ARG A 52 -8.71 -7.56 8.68
N ARG A 53 -9.39 -6.43 8.43
CA ARG A 53 -10.61 -6.05 9.17
C ARG A 53 -11.71 -7.12 9.04
N ILE A 54 -11.93 -7.64 7.83
CA ILE A 54 -12.88 -8.74 7.60
C ILE A 54 -12.49 -9.99 8.40
N VAL A 55 -11.21 -10.38 8.38
CA VAL A 55 -10.71 -11.52 9.15
C VAL A 55 -10.88 -11.30 10.66
N ASP A 56 -10.63 -10.10 11.16
CA ASP A 56 -10.78 -9.79 12.58
C ASP A 56 -12.26 -9.79 13.00
N TYR A 57 -13.17 -9.31 12.14
CA TYR A 57 -14.62 -9.42 12.35
C TYR A 57 -15.08 -10.89 12.43
N VAL A 58 -14.71 -11.73 11.46
CA VAL A 58 -15.05 -13.16 11.45
C VAL A 58 -14.48 -13.89 12.69
N ARG A 59 -13.36 -13.42 13.23
CA ARG A 59 -12.74 -13.96 14.45
C ARG A 59 -13.33 -13.39 15.75
N GLY A 60 -14.36 -12.56 15.67
CA GLY A 60 -14.97 -11.91 16.83
C GLY A 60 -14.05 -10.90 17.54
N LYS A 61 -12.99 -10.43 16.86
CA LYS A 61 -12.05 -9.42 17.39
C LYS A 61 -12.45 -7.99 17.06
N LEU A 62 -13.35 -7.82 16.09
CA LEU A 62 -13.99 -6.54 15.77
C LEU A 62 -15.50 -6.70 15.97
N PRO A 63 -16.18 -5.75 16.63
CA PRO A 63 -17.64 -5.73 16.64
C PRO A 63 -18.20 -5.45 15.23
N PRO A 64 -19.45 -5.82 14.95
CA PRO A 64 -20.14 -5.40 13.73
C PRO A 64 -20.19 -3.87 13.64
N GLU A 65 -19.93 -3.32 12.45
CA GLU A 65 -19.99 -1.87 12.25
C GLU A 65 -21.42 -1.37 12.50
N GLY A 66 -21.60 -0.54 13.54
CA GLY A 66 -22.90 -0.01 13.98
C GLY A 66 -23.21 -0.19 15.46
N GLU A 67 -22.48 -1.05 16.17
CA GLU A 67 -22.61 -1.21 17.63
C GLU A 67 -21.43 -0.54 18.34
N SER A 68 -21.62 0.73 18.72
CA SER A 68 -20.84 1.34 19.79
C SER A 68 -21.23 0.68 21.12
N ALA A 69 -20.25 0.10 21.82
CA ALA A 69 -20.38 -0.26 23.23
C ALA A 69 -20.60 0.99 24.10
#